data_AF-A0A2V6NTD3-F1
#
_entry.id   AF-A0A2V6NTD3-F1
#
_cell.length_a   1.000
_cell.length_b   1.000
_cell.length_c   1.000
_cell.angle_alpha   90.00
_cell.angle_beta   90.00
_cell.angle_gamma   90.00
#
_symmetry.space_group_name_H-M   'P 1'
#
loop_
_entity.id
_entity.type
_entity.pdbx_description
1 polymer ?
#
loop_
_entity_poly.entity_id
_entity_poly.type
_entity_poly.pdbx_seq_one_letter_code
_entity_poly.pdbx_strand_id
1 'polypeptide(L)'
;MATRVVELAMVVVLVIVLVRFVWMFGANYLPPLFSRKLRRKNRVPWQHTALIAWIGMRGADSLAGALAIPFLLPNGESFPGRNLILLLTFCVIFATLVLQGLTLTPLVRWLGVVDDHVTEKEERLARLKANEAALARLEAIESSHRARHETVERLRTEYNDRIRQLRREVPHEESVRRLFSEDFEELAREALQTERDTVLSLRNEEAINDQALRRIQRDIDLAEARLQRPA
;
A
#
# COMPACT_ATOMS: atom_id res chain seq x y z
N MET A 1 10.76 6.06 45.48
CA MET A 1 11.62 6.46 44.35
C MET A 1 11.03 6.05 42.99
N ALA A 2 10.59 4.79 42.82
CA ALA A 2 10.04 4.31 41.54
C ALA A 2 8.86 5.15 40.98
N THR A 3 7.93 5.58 41.83
CA THR A 3 6.78 6.41 41.42
C THR A 3 7.19 7.75 40.79
N ARG A 4 8.16 8.45 41.39
CA ARG A 4 8.67 9.73 40.86
C ARG A 4 9.35 9.59 39.50
N VAL A 5 10.04 8.47 39.26
CA VAL A 5 10.70 8.20 37.97
C VAL A 5 9.66 7.94 36.89
N VAL A 6 8.59 7.22 37.22
CA VAL A 6 7.47 6.96 36.31
C VAL A 6 6.71 8.25 35.97
N GLU A 7 6.44 9.10 36.97
CA GLU A 7 5.81 10.42 36.75
C GLU A 7 6.65 11.30 35.82
N LEU A 8 7.96 11.41 36.06
CA LEU A 8 8.87 12.17 35.20
C LEU A 8 8.92 11.60 33.78
N ALA A 9 8.99 10.28 33.62
CA ALA A 9 8.97 9.63 32.31
C ALA A 9 7.67 9.92 31.55
N MET A 10 6.52 9.86 32.22
CA MET A 10 5.22 10.20 31.63
C MET A 10 5.15 11.66 31.19
N VAL A 11 5.61 12.59 32.02
CA VAL A 11 5.66 14.02 31.68
C VAL A 11 6.55 14.26 30.47
N VAL A 12 7.74 13.66 30.43
CA VAL A 12 8.68 13.79 29.31
C VAL A 12 8.07 13.24 28.02
N VAL A 13 7.45 12.05 28.07
CA VAL A 13 6.75 11.47 26.90
C VAL A 13 5.65 12.39 26.41
N LEU A 14 4.82 12.91 27.31
CA LEU A 14 3.73 13.81 26.98
C LEU A 14 4.24 15.10 26.30
N VAL A 15 5.28 15.72 26.88
CA VAL A 15 5.88 16.95 26.33
C VAL A 15 6.45 16.71 24.94
N ILE A 16 7.20 15.61 24.74
CA ILE A 16 7.77 15.28 23.43
C ILE A 16 6.68 15.08 22.38
N VAL A 17 5.60 14.37 22.74
CA VAL A 17 4.45 14.17 21.86
C VAL A 17 3.83 15.51 21.50
N LEU A 18 3.52 16.36 22.49
CA LEU A 18 2.91 17.66 22.24
C LEU A 18 3.76 18.57 21.36
N VAL A 19 5.06 18.71 21.66
CA VAL A 19 5.98 19.53 20.86
C VAL A 19 6.02 19.07 19.41
N ARG A 20 6.03 17.75 19.18
CA ARG A 20 6.02 17.18 17.83
C ARG A 20 4.72 17.51 17.10
N PHE A 21 3.58 17.36 17.76
CA PHE A 21 2.28 17.73 17.18
C PHE A 21 2.25 19.21 16.82
N VAL A 22 2.66 20.09 17.73
CA VAL A 22 2.75 21.53 17.48
C VAL A 22 3.67 21.84 16.29
N TRP A 23 4.84 21.20 16.22
CA TRP A 23 5.79 21.40 15.11
C TRP A 23 5.24 20.91 13.77
N MET A 24 4.63 19.72 13.70
CA MET A 24 4.07 19.18 12.45
C MET A 24 2.87 19.98 11.96
N PHE A 25 1.94 20.33 12.85
CA PHE A 25 0.82 21.19 12.50
C PHE A 25 1.32 22.59 12.11
N GLY A 26 2.29 23.13 12.85
CA GLY A 26 2.91 24.40 12.51
C GLY A 26 3.52 24.38 11.11
N ALA A 27 4.39 23.40 10.82
CA ALA A 27 5.05 23.26 9.53
C ALA A 27 4.08 23.03 8.35
N ASN A 28 2.92 22.38 8.57
CA ASN A 28 1.94 22.15 7.50
C ASN A 28 0.99 23.34 7.30
N TYR A 29 0.60 24.05 8.36
CA TYR A 29 -0.42 25.09 8.33
C TYR A 29 0.09 26.53 8.35
N LEU A 30 1.34 26.79 8.75
CA LEU A 30 1.97 28.13 8.67
C LEU A 30 2.36 28.56 7.23
N PRO A 31 2.93 27.69 6.36
CA PRO A 31 3.39 28.13 5.04
C PRO A 31 2.34 28.79 4.13
N PRO A 32 1.05 28.39 4.12
CA PRO A 32 0.02 29.07 3.35
C PRO A 32 -0.29 30.50 3.82
N LEU A 33 0.08 30.88 5.06
CA LEU A 33 -0.09 32.25 5.57
C LEU A 33 0.97 33.19 5.00
N PHE A 34 2.16 32.67 4.65
CA PHE A 34 3.29 33.48 4.18
C PHE A 34 3.51 33.45 2.66
N SER A 35 2.93 32.48 1.92
CA SER A 35 3.13 32.40 0.46
C SER A 35 1.87 31.99 -0.31
N ARG A 36 1.37 32.91 -1.15
CA ARG A 36 0.25 32.65 -2.09
C ARG A 36 0.54 31.53 -3.09
N LYS A 37 1.81 31.28 -3.45
CA LYS A 37 2.19 30.19 -4.37
C LYS A 37 1.98 28.80 -3.75
N LEU A 38 2.12 28.67 -2.43
CA LEU A 38 1.94 27.39 -1.73
C LEU A 38 0.48 27.05 -1.43
N ARG A 39 -0.43 28.03 -1.52
CA ARG A 39 -1.88 27.86 -1.31
C ARG A 39 -2.56 26.96 -2.36
N ARG A 40 -1.93 26.78 -3.54
CA ARG A 40 -2.42 25.96 -4.65
C ARG A 40 -2.05 24.48 -4.54
N LYS A 41 -1.13 24.10 -3.65
CA LYS A 41 -0.78 22.69 -3.44
C LYS A 41 -1.88 22.07 -2.58
N ASN A 42 -2.39 20.90 -3.01
CA ASN A 42 -3.49 20.19 -2.36
C ASN A 42 -3.28 20.16 -0.84
N ARG A 43 -4.25 20.70 -0.08
CA ARG A 43 -4.14 20.75 1.38
C ARG A 43 -4.29 19.34 1.90
N VAL A 44 -3.20 18.78 2.42
CA VAL A 44 -3.25 17.49 3.11
C VAL A 44 -4.27 17.62 4.26
N PRO A 45 -5.27 16.72 4.34
CA PRO A 45 -6.27 16.75 5.41
C PRO A 45 -5.58 16.70 6.79
N TRP A 46 -6.14 17.40 7.78
CA TRP A 46 -5.56 17.45 9.13
C TRP A 46 -5.41 16.07 9.76
N GLN A 47 -6.27 15.13 9.35
CA GLN A 47 -6.23 13.74 9.77
C GLN A 47 -4.95 13.04 9.31
N HIS A 48 -4.49 13.32 8.09
CA HIS A 48 -3.24 12.79 7.56
C HIS A 48 -2.04 13.43 8.28
N THR A 49 -2.10 14.74 8.55
CA THR A 49 -1.05 15.42 9.34
C THR A 49 -0.96 14.86 10.76
N ALA A 50 -2.09 14.62 11.43
CA ALA A 50 -2.12 13.99 12.74
C ALA A 50 -1.58 12.56 12.72
N LEU A 51 -1.92 11.79 11.67
CA LEU A 51 -1.42 10.43 11.49
C LEU A 51 0.10 10.41 11.27
N ILE A 52 0.64 11.30 10.42
CA ILE A 52 2.09 11.42 10.17
C ILE A 52 2.82 11.89 11.44
N ALA A 53 2.22 12.81 12.21
CA ALA A 53 2.76 13.24 13.49
C ALA A 53 2.84 12.07 14.49
N TRP A 54 1.87 11.14 14.44
CA TRP A 54 1.81 9.95 15.27
C TRP A 54 2.81 8.86 14.85
N ILE A 55 2.92 8.52 13.57
CA ILE A 55 3.72 7.35 13.08
C ILE A 55 5.25 7.58 13.09
N GLY A 56 5.72 8.81 13.29
CA GLY A 56 7.11 9.20 13.13
C GLY A 56 8.17 8.23 13.69
N MET A 57 9.28 8.06 12.96
CA MET A 57 10.43 7.22 13.34
C MET A 57 10.85 7.48 14.80
N ARG A 58 10.81 6.44 15.63
CA ARG A 58 11.22 6.50 17.04
C ARG A 58 12.40 5.59 17.30
N GLY A 59 13.23 6.03 18.25
CA GLY A 59 14.11 5.16 19.02
C GLY A 59 15.54 5.01 18.50
N ALA A 60 15.80 5.04 17.19
CA ALA A 60 17.16 4.90 16.68
C ALA A 60 18.07 6.03 17.16
N ASP A 61 17.68 7.29 16.93
CA ASP A 61 18.50 8.46 17.30
C ASP A 61 18.61 8.63 18.82
N SER A 62 17.53 8.37 19.56
CA SER A 62 17.52 8.46 21.03
C SER A 62 18.39 7.38 21.67
N LEU A 63 18.35 6.14 21.14
CA LEU A 63 19.20 5.06 21.61
C LEU A 63 20.68 5.34 21.28
N ALA A 64 20.96 5.85 20.08
CA ALA A 64 22.31 6.27 19.70
C ALA A 64 22.85 7.34 20.66
N GLY A 65 22.05 8.36 20.98
CA GLY A 65 22.42 9.39 21.95
C GLY A 65 22.67 8.85 23.36
N ALA A 66 21.85 7.89 23.81
CA ALA A 66 22.04 7.28 25.12
C ALA A 66 23.28 6.37 25.19
N LEU A 67 23.58 5.65 24.10
CA LEU A 67 24.78 4.81 23.98
C LEU A 67 26.06 5.63 23.83
N ALA A 68 25.96 6.84 23.26
CA ALA A 68 27.07 7.78 23.15
C ALA A 68 27.52 8.36 24.51
N ILE A 69 26.76 8.15 25.59
CA ILE A 69 27.16 8.59 26.93
C ILE A 69 28.40 7.79 27.39
N PRO A 70 29.54 8.46 27.66
CA PRO A 70 30.77 7.80 28.02
C PRO A 70 30.64 7.08 29.37
N PHE A 71 31.39 5.99 29.54
CA PHE A 71 31.41 5.24 30.78
C PHE A 71 32.09 6.01 31.92
N LEU A 72 33.08 6.82 31.58
CA LEU A 72 33.95 7.56 32.50
C LEU A 72 33.93 9.05 32.15
N LEU A 73 33.96 9.90 33.17
CA LEU A 73 34.24 11.32 33.01
C LEU A 73 35.74 11.53 32.71
N PRO A 74 36.13 12.71 32.20
CA PRO A 74 37.54 13.06 31.97
C PRO A 74 38.44 12.97 33.22
N ASN A 75 37.85 13.01 34.42
CA ASN A 75 38.52 12.87 35.71
C ASN A 75 38.66 11.40 36.17
N GLY A 76 38.23 10.41 35.36
CA GLY A 76 38.31 8.98 35.67
C GLY A 76 37.16 8.44 36.54
N GLU A 77 36.21 9.26 36.94
CA GLU A 77 35.03 8.81 37.71
C GLU A 77 33.93 8.25 36.79
N SER A 78 33.13 7.30 37.30
CA SER A 78 31.98 6.75 36.57
C SER A 78 30.92 7.82 36.29
N PHE A 79 30.33 7.81 35.10
CA PHE A 79 29.28 8.78 34.76
C PHE A 79 28.04 8.65 35.66
N PRO A 80 27.66 9.72 36.40
CA PRO A 80 26.58 9.65 37.35
C PRO A 80 25.25 9.41 36.64
N GLY A 81 24.52 8.37 37.05
CA GLY A 81 23.18 8.09 36.52
C GLY A 81 23.12 7.55 35.09
N ARG A 82 24.23 7.15 34.46
CA ARG A 82 24.24 6.58 33.09
C ARG A 82 23.26 5.43 32.91
N ASN A 83 23.27 4.46 33.83
CA ASN A 83 22.37 3.30 33.78
C ASN A 83 20.90 3.71 33.93
N LEU A 84 20.62 4.76 34.70
CA LEU A 84 19.27 5.32 34.84
C LEU A 84 18.81 5.98 33.54
N ILE A 85 19.69 6.72 32.85
CA ILE A 85 19.39 7.34 31.56
C ILE A 85 19.14 6.27 30.48
N LEU A 86 19.96 5.22 30.44
CA LEU A 86 19.77 4.11 29.50
C LEU A 86 18.46 3.36 29.77
N LEU A 87 18.16 3.05 31.03
CA LEU A 87 16.91 2.41 31.42
C LEU A 87 15.70 3.27 31.05
N LEU A 88 15.74 4.57 31.34
CA LEU A 88 14.68 5.52 30.97
C LEU A 88 14.51 5.61 29.46
N THR A 89 15.61 5.71 28.70
CA THR A 89 15.58 5.78 27.24
C THR A 89 14.95 4.51 26.66
N PHE A 90 15.37 3.34 27.13
CA PHE A 90 14.81 2.07 26.70
C PHE A 90 13.31 1.97 27.05
N CYS A 91 12.91 2.28 28.29
CA CYS A 91 11.52 2.25 28.71
C CYS A 91 10.65 3.22 27.88
N VAL A 92 11.14 4.43 27.59
CA VAL A 92 10.43 5.41 26.76
C VAL A 92 10.29 4.90 25.33
N ILE A 93 11.37 4.41 24.72
CA ILE A 93 11.33 3.85 23.36
C ILE A 93 10.36 2.68 23.31
N PHE A 94 10.50 1.71 24.21
CA PHE A 94 9.64 0.53 24.26
C PHE A 94 8.17 0.89 24.46
N ALA A 95 7.86 1.72 25.46
CA ALA A 95 6.48 2.16 25.72
C ALA A 95 5.90 2.88 24.51
N THR A 96 6.70 3.72 23.84
CA THR A 96 6.22 4.41 22.64
C THR A 96 6.02 3.48 21.45
N LEU A 97 6.93 2.54 21.19
CA LEU A 97 6.77 1.59 20.09
C LEU A 97 5.57 0.66 20.30
N VAL A 98 5.40 0.14 21.52
CA VAL A 98 4.28 -0.75 21.85
C VAL A 98 2.96 0.02 21.83
N LEU A 99 2.88 1.15 22.55
CA LEU A 99 1.65 1.94 22.60
C LEU A 99 1.27 2.43 21.21
N GLN A 100 2.23 2.92 20.41
CA GLN A 100 1.92 3.40 19.06
C GLN A 100 1.60 2.29 18.09
N GLY A 101 2.32 1.17 18.13
CA GLY A 101 2.04 0.01 17.28
C GLY A 101 0.63 -0.52 17.50
N LEU A 102 0.19 -0.64 18.77
CA LEU A 102 -1.15 -1.09 19.10
C LEU A 102 -2.23 -0.02 18.86
N THR A 103 -1.90 1.26 19.07
CA THR A 103 -2.88 2.35 18.87
C THR A 103 -3.00 2.79 17.42
N LEU A 104 -2.09 2.40 16.52
CA LEU A 104 -2.11 2.85 15.13
C LEU A 104 -3.39 2.44 14.42
N THR A 105 -3.73 1.16 14.43
CA THR A 105 -4.93 0.61 13.77
C THR A 105 -6.23 1.26 14.26
N PRO A 106 -6.51 1.36 15.57
CA PRO A 106 -7.72 2.03 16.04
C PRO A 106 -7.67 3.55 15.79
N LEU A 107 -6.49 4.19 15.83
CA LEU A 107 -6.35 5.61 15.55
C LEU A 107 -6.65 5.95 14.08
N VAL A 108 -6.16 5.14 13.14
CA VAL A 108 -6.47 5.29 11.70
C VAL A 108 -7.97 5.19 11.47
N ARG A 109 -8.62 4.19 12.09
CA ARG A 109 -10.08 4.00 12.01
C ARG A 109 -10.84 5.17 12.62
N TRP A 110 -10.40 5.68 13.77
CA TRP A 110 -11.05 6.79 14.47
C TRP A 110 -10.90 8.12 13.73
N LEU A 111 -9.72 8.41 13.15
CA LEU A 111 -9.50 9.63 12.38
C LEU A 111 -10.25 9.62 11.04
N GLY A 112 -10.81 8.48 10.63
CA GLY A 112 -11.46 8.36 9.33
C GLY A 112 -10.50 8.70 8.19
N VAL A 113 -9.20 8.39 8.36
CA VAL A 113 -8.23 8.39 7.26
C VAL A 113 -8.54 7.16 6.40
N VAL A 114 -9.67 7.25 5.70
CA VAL A 114 -9.99 6.38 4.58
C VAL A 114 -9.23 6.96 3.40
N ASP A 115 -8.59 6.08 2.62
CA ASP A 115 -7.96 6.43 1.36
C ASP A 115 -8.86 7.38 0.57
N ASP A 116 -8.26 8.30 -0.20
CA ASP A 116 -8.97 9.30 -1.02
C ASP A 116 -9.69 8.64 -2.23
N HIS A 117 -10.33 7.50 -1.98
CA HIS A 117 -11.20 6.73 -2.85
C HIS A 117 -12.36 7.57 -3.36
N VAL A 118 -12.69 8.73 -2.79
CA VAL A 118 -13.71 9.62 -3.37
C VAL A 118 -13.21 10.14 -4.71
N THR A 119 -11.99 10.67 -4.76
CA THR A 119 -11.37 11.13 -6.02
C THR A 119 -11.18 9.97 -7.00
N GLU A 120 -10.74 8.81 -6.51
CA GLU A 120 -10.55 7.61 -7.34
C GLU A 120 -11.87 7.03 -7.87
N LYS A 121 -12.93 7.04 -7.06
CA LYS A 121 -14.28 6.60 -7.47
C LYS A 121 -14.89 7.57 -8.47
N GLU A 122 -14.75 8.87 -8.27
CA GLU A 122 -15.21 9.90 -9.21
C GLU A 122 -14.47 9.80 -10.55
N GLU A 123 -13.15 9.65 -10.52
CA GLU A 123 -12.33 9.44 -11.72
C GLU A 123 -12.71 8.15 -12.44
N ARG A 124 -12.88 7.05 -11.70
CA ARG A 124 -13.30 5.74 -12.25
C ARG A 124 -14.69 5.83 -12.88
N LEU A 125 -15.65 6.47 -12.23
CA LEU A 125 -16.99 6.69 -12.75
C LEU A 125 -16.95 7.53 -14.04
N ALA A 126 -16.12 8.59 -14.06
CA ALA A 126 -15.92 9.42 -15.25
C ALA A 126 -15.32 8.61 -16.41
N ARG A 127 -14.28 7.80 -16.14
CA ARG A 127 -13.67 6.90 -17.14
C ARG A 127 -14.66 5.87 -17.65
N LEU A 128 -15.49 5.28 -16.78
CA LEU A 128 -16.51 4.30 -17.16
C LEU A 128 -17.53 4.93 -18.12
N LYS A 129 -18.11 6.09 -17.73
CA LYS A 129 -19.04 6.83 -18.60
C LYS A 129 -18.42 7.24 -19.94
N ALA A 130 -17.14 7.63 -19.94
CA ALA A 130 -16.44 7.99 -21.17
C ALA A 130 -16.27 6.80 -22.12
N ASN A 131 -15.88 5.63 -21.61
CA ASN A 131 -15.74 4.41 -22.43
C ASN A 131 -17.11 3.91 -22.94
N GLU A 132 -18.17 3.97 -22.12
CA GLU A 132 -19.54 3.65 -22.56
C GLU A 132 -20.03 4.58 -23.68
N ALA A 133 -19.77 5.89 -23.56
CA ALA A 133 -20.08 6.85 -24.61
C ALA A 133 -19.29 6.61 -25.90
N ALA A 134 -18.03 6.18 -25.80
CA ALA A 134 -17.22 5.82 -26.96
C ALA A 134 -17.79 4.58 -27.68
N LEU A 135 -18.28 3.60 -26.92
CA LEU A 135 -18.88 2.37 -27.45
C LEU A 135 -20.20 2.67 -28.18
N ALA A 136 -21.07 3.49 -27.59
CA ALA A 136 -22.30 3.98 -28.24
C ALA A 136 -22.00 4.77 -29.53
N ARG A 137 -20.92 5.56 -29.53
CA ARG A 137 -20.50 6.29 -30.75
C ARG A 137 -20.01 5.35 -31.85
N LEU A 138 -19.38 4.23 -31.48
CA LEU A 138 -18.87 3.24 -32.41
C LEU A 138 -20.02 2.51 -33.14
N GLU A 139 -21.10 2.19 -32.44
CA GLU A 139 -22.34 1.64 -33.02
C GLU A 139 -23.00 2.62 -34.03
N ALA A 140 -22.99 3.92 -33.71
CA ALA A 140 -23.45 4.95 -34.65
C ALA A 140 -22.55 5.09 -35.90
N ILE A 141 -21.26 4.80 -35.79
CA ILE A 141 -20.32 4.83 -36.93
C ILE A 141 -20.53 3.59 -37.82
N GLU A 142 -20.72 2.42 -37.21
CA GLU A 142 -21.00 1.16 -37.92
C GLU A 142 -22.28 1.23 -38.75
N SER A 143 -23.37 1.74 -38.15
CA SER A 143 -24.64 1.98 -38.86
C SER A 143 -24.52 2.95 -40.03
N SER A 144 -23.56 3.88 -39.99
CA SER A 144 -23.28 4.82 -41.08
C SER A 144 -22.35 4.28 -42.18
N HIS A 145 -21.93 3.00 -42.12
CA HIS A 145 -21.02 2.34 -43.09
C HIS A 145 -19.68 3.08 -43.34
N ARG A 146 -19.28 3.96 -42.40
CA ARG A 146 -18.08 4.81 -42.54
C ARG A 146 -16.77 4.09 -42.23
N ALA A 147 -16.84 2.91 -41.62
CA ALA A 147 -15.67 2.14 -41.16
C ALA A 147 -15.83 0.66 -41.54
N ARG A 148 -14.70 -0.04 -41.72
CA ARG A 148 -14.70 -1.49 -41.94
C ARG A 148 -15.18 -2.20 -40.67
N HIS A 149 -16.06 -3.18 -40.85
CA HIS A 149 -16.63 -3.98 -39.76
C HIS A 149 -15.56 -4.58 -38.83
N GLU A 150 -14.46 -5.08 -39.40
CA GLU A 150 -13.34 -5.64 -38.63
C GLU A 150 -12.64 -4.62 -37.71
N THR A 151 -12.54 -3.36 -38.15
CA THR A 151 -11.94 -2.28 -37.33
C THR A 151 -12.88 -1.87 -36.20
N VAL A 152 -14.18 -1.82 -36.48
CA VAL A 152 -15.23 -1.55 -35.48
C VAL A 152 -15.22 -2.65 -34.41
N GLU A 153 -15.18 -3.92 -34.82
CA GLU A 153 -15.20 -5.05 -33.88
C GLU A 153 -13.96 -5.07 -32.97
N ARG A 154 -12.79 -4.78 -33.52
CA ARG A 154 -11.56 -4.68 -32.72
C ARG A 154 -11.63 -3.58 -31.66
N LEU A 155 -12.13 -2.39 -32.02
CA LEU A 155 -12.31 -1.29 -31.06
C LEU A 155 -13.40 -1.62 -30.02
N ARG A 156 -14.48 -2.29 -30.43
CA ARG A 156 -15.55 -2.75 -29.53
C ARG A 156 -15.01 -3.67 -28.45
N THR A 157 -14.19 -4.66 -28.81
CA THR A 157 -13.53 -5.55 -27.84
C THR A 157 -12.64 -4.77 -26.88
N GLU A 158 -11.84 -3.83 -27.38
CA GLU A 158 -10.94 -3.02 -26.54
C GLU A 158 -11.71 -2.13 -25.53
N TYR A 159 -12.79 -1.47 -25.95
CA TYR A 159 -13.62 -0.67 -25.03
C TYR A 159 -14.37 -1.55 -24.02
N ASN A 160 -14.86 -2.72 -24.43
CA ASN A 160 -15.50 -3.68 -23.52
C ASN A 160 -14.53 -4.19 -22.44
N ASP A 161 -13.28 -4.48 -22.81
CA ASP A 161 -12.25 -4.91 -21.86
C ASP A 161 -11.91 -3.81 -20.86
N ARG A 162 -11.79 -2.56 -21.33
CA ARG A 162 -11.59 -1.38 -20.46
C ARG A 162 -12.75 -1.17 -19.50
N ILE A 163 -14.00 -1.31 -19.96
CA ILE A 163 -15.20 -1.22 -19.11
C ILE A 163 -15.20 -2.34 -18.08
N ARG A 164 -14.89 -3.57 -18.48
CA ARG A 164 -14.81 -4.74 -17.58
C ARG A 164 -13.76 -4.51 -16.49
N GLN A 165 -12.60 -3.94 -16.85
CA GLN A 165 -11.55 -3.60 -15.90
C GLN A 165 -11.97 -2.48 -14.93
N LEU A 166 -12.65 -1.43 -15.41
CA LEU A 166 -13.13 -0.33 -14.58
C LEU A 166 -14.29 -0.74 -13.65
N ARG A 167 -15.13 -1.70 -14.08
CA ARG A 167 -16.25 -2.27 -13.31
C ARG A 167 -15.80 -3.28 -12.26
N ARG A 168 -14.65 -3.93 -12.43
CA ARG A 168 -14.03 -4.71 -11.35
C ARG A 168 -13.67 -3.74 -10.22
N GLU A 169 -14.43 -3.77 -9.13
CA GLU A 169 -14.12 -3.02 -7.91
C GLU A 169 -12.67 -3.26 -7.51
N VAL A 170 -12.02 -2.23 -6.93
CA VAL A 170 -10.78 -2.42 -6.17
C VAL A 170 -11.02 -3.62 -5.27
N PRO A 171 -10.24 -4.70 -5.37
CA PRO A 171 -10.59 -5.86 -4.61
C PRO A 171 -10.39 -5.50 -3.13
N HIS A 172 -11.51 -5.43 -2.40
CA HIS A 172 -11.50 -5.63 -0.96
C HIS A 172 -10.67 -6.90 -0.69
N GLU A 173 -9.94 -6.95 0.42
CA GLU A 173 -9.21 -8.17 0.82
C GLU A 173 -10.06 -9.45 0.67
N GLU A 174 -11.38 -9.32 0.89
CA GLU A 174 -12.35 -10.39 0.71
C GLU A 174 -12.61 -10.80 -0.75
N SER A 175 -12.55 -9.87 -1.71
CA SER A 175 -12.72 -10.17 -3.15
C SER A 175 -11.44 -10.63 -3.84
N VAL A 176 -10.25 -10.31 -3.33
CA VAL A 176 -9.01 -11.04 -3.70
C VAL A 176 -9.17 -12.51 -3.30
N ARG A 177 -9.64 -12.76 -2.07
CA ARG A 177 -9.89 -14.11 -1.55
C ARG A 177 -10.97 -14.88 -2.32
N ARG A 178 -11.96 -14.20 -2.91
CA ARG A 178 -12.96 -14.80 -3.80
C ARG A 178 -12.49 -14.97 -5.25
N LEU A 179 -11.53 -14.16 -5.73
CA LEU A 179 -10.91 -14.35 -7.05
C LEU A 179 -10.04 -15.62 -7.09
N PHE A 180 -9.49 -15.99 -5.95
CA PHE A 180 -8.84 -17.27 -5.67
C PHE A 180 -9.76 -18.16 -4.83
N SER A 181 -11.04 -18.28 -5.21
CA SER A 181 -11.90 -19.30 -4.61
C SER A 181 -11.33 -20.69 -4.88
N GLU A 182 -11.54 -21.64 -3.97
CA GLU A 182 -11.11 -23.03 -4.16
C GLU A 182 -11.59 -23.59 -5.51
N ASP A 183 -12.83 -23.27 -5.91
CA ASP A 183 -13.40 -23.61 -7.21
C ASP A 183 -12.62 -23.04 -8.42
N PHE A 184 -12.07 -21.83 -8.31
CA PHE A 184 -11.29 -21.20 -9.38
C PHE A 184 -9.92 -21.86 -9.50
N GLU A 185 -9.28 -22.17 -8.37
CA GLU A 185 -8.01 -22.89 -8.38
C GLU A 185 -8.16 -24.31 -8.94
N GLU A 186 -9.25 -25.00 -8.62
CA GLU A 186 -9.54 -26.34 -9.12
C GLU A 186 -9.72 -26.32 -10.66
N LEU A 187 -10.57 -25.43 -11.17
CA LEU A 187 -10.78 -25.27 -12.60
C LEU A 187 -9.52 -24.81 -13.35
N ALA A 188 -8.73 -23.91 -12.74
CA ALA A 188 -7.48 -23.44 -13.34
C ALA A 188 -6.43 -24.55 -13.40
N ARG A 189 -6.34 -25.42 -12.37
CA ARG A 189 -5.46 -26.59 -12.38
C ARG A 189 -5.85 -27.59 -13.46
N GLU A 190 -7.14 -27.89 -13.58
CA GLU A 190 -7.65 -28.79 -14.62
C GLU A 190 -7.34 -28.27 -16.04
N ALA A 191 -7.52 -26.96 -16.26
CA ALA A 191 -7.19 -26.32 -17.53
C ALA A 191 -5.68 -26.37 -17.84
N LEU A 192 -4.81 -26.08 -16.86
CA LEU A 192 -3.35 -26.14 -17.03
C LEU A 192 -2.86 -27.57 -17.29
N GLN A 193 -3.49 -28.57 -16.67
CA GLN A 193 -3.19 -29.98 -16.92
C GLN A 193 -3.55 -30.39 -18.36
N THR A 194 -4.72 -29.95 -18.83
CA THR A 194 -5.17 -30.17 -20.22
C THR A 194 -4.22 -29.51 -21.23
N GLU A 195 -3.74 -28.30 -20.92
CA GLU A 195 -2.75 -27.59 -21.75
C GLU A 195 -1.43 -28.38 -21.82
N ARG A 196 -0.95 -28.89 -20.69
CA ARG A 196 0.28 -29.70 -20.61
C ARG A 196 0.17 -30.98 -21.45
N ASP A 197 -0.94 -31.70 -21.35
CA ASP A 197 -1.18 -32.93 -22.11
C ASP A 197 -1.24 -32.66 -23.62
N THR A 198 -1.88 -31.55 -24.01
CA THR A 198 -1.98 -31.14 -25.42
C THR A 198 -0.60 -30.83 -26.00
N VAL A 199 0.23 -30.06 -25.27
CA VAL A 199 1.58 -29.72 -25.71
C VAL A 199 2.47 -30.96 -25.81
N LEU A 200 2.29 -31.94 -24.92
CA LEU A 200 2.97 -33.24 -25.01
C LEU A 200 2.54 -34.06 -26.24
N SER A 201 1.24 -34.08 -26.56
CA SER A 201 0.73 -34.73 -27.79
C SER A 201 1.34 -34.11 -29.04
N LEU A 202 1.34 -32.78 -29.13
CA LEU A 202 1.92 -32.04 -30.26
C LEU A 202 3.41 -32.31 -30.44
N ARG A 203 4.15 -32.59 -29.36
CA ARG A 203 5.55 -33.01 -29.45
C ARG A 203 5.69 -34.44 -29.94
N ASN A 204 4.83 -35.35 -29.47
CA ASN A 204 4.83 -36.75 -29.90
C ASN A 204 4.41 -36.92 -31.37
N GLU A 205 3.59 -36.00 -31.87
CA GLU A 205 3.21 -35.87 -33.28
C GLU A 205 4.26 -35.12 -34.12
N GLU A 206 5.42 -34.77 -33.55
CA GLU A 206 6.51 -34.00 -34.18
C GLU A 206 6.09 -32.61 -34.70
N ALA A 207 4.93 -32.09 -34.29
CA ALA A 207 4.44 -30.77 -34.68
C ALA A 207 5.21 -29.63 -34.00
N ILE A 208 5.83 -29.88 -32.82
CA ILE A 208 6.68 -28.93 -32.11
C ILE A 208 8.03 -29.55 -31.72
N ASN A 209 9.07 -28.72 -31.69
CA ASN A 209 10.40 -29.15 -31.26
C ASN A 209 10.58 -29.10 -29.74
N ASP A 210 11.63 -29.76 -29.25
CA ASP A 210 11.92 -29.92 -27.82
C ASP A 210 12.23 -28.57 -27.12
N GLN A 211 12.69 -27.56 -27.87
CA GLN A 211 12.91 -26.21 -27.35
C GLN A 211 11.60 -25.44 -27.15
N ALA A 212 10.64 -25.61 -28.05
CA ALA A 212 9.29 -25.04 -27.94
C ALA A 212 8.54 -25.69 -26.77
N LEU A 213 8.61 -27.02 -26.64
CA LEU A 213 8.06 -27.76 -25.49
C LEU A 213 8.59 -27.19 -24.16
N ARG A 214 9.92 -27.07 -24.00
CA ARG A 214 10.52 -26.54 -22.77
C ARG A 214 10.09 -25.12 -22.43
N ARG A 215 9.88 -24.28 -23.44
CA ARG A 215 9.45 -22.88 -23.23
C ARG A 215 8.00 -22.83 -22.76
N ILE A 216 7.11 -23.56 -23.42
CA ILE A 216 5.68 -23.60 -23.09
C ILE A 216 5.48 -24.27 -21.72
N GLN A 217 6.18 -25.37 -21.44
CA GLN A 217 6.15 -26.00 -20.11
C GLN A 217 6.58 -25.03 -19.00
N ARG A 218 7.65 -24.25 -19.22
CA ARG A 218 8.07 -23.23 -18.25
C ARG A 218 6.98 -22.19 -18.00
N ASP A 219 6.25 -21.78 -19.03
CA ASP A 219 5.16 -20.80 -18.88
C ASP A 219 3.96 -21.40 -18.10
N ILE A 220 3.63 -22.67 -18.36
CA ILE A 220 2.61 -23.43 -17.60
C ILE A 220 3.04 -23.59 -16.13
N ASP A 221 4.29 -23.97 -15.87
CA ASP A 221 4.82 -24.13 -14.51
C ASP A 221 4.81 -22.79 -13.74
N LEU A 222 5.10 -21.68 -14.43
CA LEU A 222 5.00 -20.33 -13.84
C LEU A 222 3.55 -19.93 -13.54
N ALA A 223 2.59 -20.35 -14.37
CA ALA A 223 1.17 -20.13 -14.10
C ALA A 223 0.69 -20.96 -12.90
N GLU A 224 1.12 -22.22 -12.80
CA GLU A 224 0.83 -23.11 -11.68
C GLU A 224 1.43 -22.60 -10.36
N ALA A 225 2.68 -22.11 -10.39
CA ALA A 225 3.35 -21.52 -9.22
C ALA A 225 2.66 -20.24 -8.70
N ARG A 226 1.93 -19.50 -9.55
CA ARG A 226 1.14 -18.33 -9.13
C ARG A 226 -0.14 -18.74 -8.40
N LEU A 227 -0.70 -19.90 -8.71
CA LEU A 227 -1.88 -20.44 -8.03
C LEU A 227 -1.53 -20.98 -6.63
N GLN A 228 -0.33 -21.54 -6.43
CA GLN A 228 0.08 -22.12 -5.14
C GLN A 228 0.56 -21.12 -4.08
N ARG A 229 0.63 -19.81 -4.39
CA ARG A 229 1.22 -18.84 -3.47
C ARG A 229 0.16 -18.41 -2.45
N PRO A 230 0.23 -18.82 -1.16
CA PRO A 230 -0.66 -18.26 -0.16
C PRO A 230 -0.36 -16.76 -0.05
N ALA A 231 -1.43 -15.95 -0.12
CA ALA A 231 -1.38 -14.51 0.10
C ALA A 231 -0.91 -14.16 1.52
#